data_AF-A0A848UA14-F1
#
_entry.id   AF-A0A848UA14-F1
#
_cell.length_a   1.000
_cell.length_b   1.000
_cell.length_c   1.000
_cell.angle_alpha   90.00
_cell.angle_beta   90.00
_cell.angle_gamma   90.00
#
_symmetry.space_group_name_H-M   'P 1'
#
loop_
_entity.id
_entity.type
_entity.pdbx_description
1 polymer ?
#
loop_
_entity_poly.entity_id
_entity_poly.type
_entity_poly.pdbx_seq_one_letter_code
_entity_poly.pdbx_strand_id
1 'polypeptide(L)'
;MKHCQITILSAANWDILAPVIEGQLRELTGIDTSINTPAFGQYPLLIRNTHSALYELPQDYWVFAERLEDFLPAFAFYLVDEAAVWDRFQEYLALLRLARSNLSGHMIIHAIDHTRRIYPADTPGETNGQSIAKLLTRMNGTLQELCTHLEDTSYLPVERVIERIGRDHADPGKYYLLGRSPYSQAFAMAYGAHLAGHLLSVTERTVRALVLDLDNTLWGGNIGDDGLAGIDLGQDYPGNQYLAVQQFIKSLQRRGIVLTLCSKNEDSIASTAISQHPDMILRNEDFVDKRINWAPKSRNIRELSTALRLGLSSMLVIDDNPVERHEIRTNCPGVLVPDLPQDVSEWPQFLAALPGLYKDDSTATDTAKSEKYQLMRTLDTLEHEAPTREAFLESLAMTLAIGPMTQSTQKRALQLFTKTNQFNTTTRRYAEADIRKLIAAGARIYTVRLRDRYGSDEIIAVTTTEAGPSGELVITSLVMSCRVMGRDVETGILAFLCEQAIAEGHSALVGEIICNERNSPCHQLYENHGFARTDETHFRLALPGHRIARPTWFRYEIVGHISQVA
;
A
#
# COMPACT_ATOMS: atom_id res chain seq x y z
N MET A 1 12.78 -3.22 1.51
CA MET A 1 12.91 -4.68 1.57
C MET A 1 13.95 -5.00 0.53
N LYS A 2 15.14 -5.41 0.99
CA LYS A 2 16.24 -5.76 0.09
C LYS A 2 16.11 -7.20 -0.39
N HIS A 3 15.42 -8.04 0.38
CA HIS A 3 15.20 -9.44 0.09
C HIS A 3 13.79 -9.87 0.58
N CYS A 4 13.14 -10.80 -0.12
CA CYS A 4 11.79 -11.31 0.13
C CYS A 4 11.77 -12.84 0.00
N GLN A 5 11.33 -13.53 1.04
CA GLN A 5 11.18 -14.98 1.07
C GLN A 5 9.70 -15.36 0.90
N ILE A 6 9.38 -16.15 -0.13
CA ILE A 6 8.02 -16.65 -0.42
C ILE A 6 8.03 -18.17 -0.42
N THR A 7 7.03 -18.81 0.21
CA THR A 7 6.84 -20.25 0.09
C THR A 7 5.46 -20.54 -0.49
N ILE A 8 5.41 -21.28 -1.60
CA ILE A 8 4.17 -21.71 -2.23
C ILE A 8 3.77 -23.07 -1.65
N LEU A 9 2.63 -23.11 -0.98
CA LEU A 9 2.04 -24.27 -0.35
C LEU A 9 0.86 -24.75 -1.22
N SER A 10 0.98 -25.93 -1.79
CA SER A 10 -0.02 -26.50 -2.70
C SER A 10 0.05 -28.02 -2.71
N ALA A 11 -1.09 -28.65 -2.97
CA ALA A 11 -1.14 -30.07 -3.32
C ALA A 11 -0.58 -30.36 -4.73
N ALA A 12 -0.39 -29.34 -5.58
CA ALA A 12 0.18 -29.44 -6.91
C ALA A 12 1.70 -29.17 -6.95
N ASN A 13 2.38 -29.53 -8.04
CA ASN A 13 3.82 -29.35 -8.18
C ASN A 13 4.17 -27.99 -8.82
N TRP A 14 4.67 -27.05 -8.02
CA TRP A 14 5.05 -25.71 -8.48
C TRP A 14 6.53 -25.55 -8.85
N ASP A 15 7.35 -26.60 -8.77
CA ASP A 15 8.82 -26.51 -8.92
C ASP A 15 9.26 -25.90 -10.26
N ILE A 16 8.50 -26.14 -11.34
CA ILE A 16 8.80 -25.62 -12.68
C ILE A 16 8.31 -24.17 -12.84
N LEU A 17 7.29 -23.76 -12.07
CA LEU A 17 6.67 -22.43 -12.18
C LEU A 17 7.31 -21.42 -11.22
N ALA A 18 7.79 -21.88 -10.06
CA ALA A 18 8.38 -21.03 -9.03
C ALA A 18 9.54 -20.16 -9.57
N PRO A 19 10.52 -20.68 -10.36
CA PRO A 19 11.58 -19.85 -10.93
C PRO A 19 11.07 -18.78 -11.92
N VAL A 20 9.99 -19.06 -12.64
CA VAL A 20 9.37 -18.09 -13.58
C VAL A 20 8.72 -16.95 -12.80
N ILE A 21 7.98 -17.29 -11.72
CA ILE A 21 7.34 -16.31 -10.84
C ILE A 21 8.41 -15.48 -10.12
N GLU A 22 9.47 -16.11 -9.62
CA GLU A 22 10.60 -15.43 -8.98
C GLU A 22 11.23 -14.39 -9.91
N GLY A 23 11.52 -14.78 -11.17
CA GLY A 23 12.06 -13.87 -12.17
C GLY A 23 11.15 -12.66 -12.41
N GLN A 24 9.84 -12.88 -12.56
CA GLN A 24 8.85 -11.81 -12.73
C GLN A 24 8.77 -10.89 -11.52
N LEU A 25 8.76 -11.43 -10.30
CA LEU A 25 8.74 -10.62 -9.09
C LEU A 25 9.99 -9.74 -9.00
N ARG A 26 11.18 -10.30 -9.28
CA ARG A 26 12.44 -9.54 -9.26
C ARG A 26 12.44 -8.42 -10.29
N GLU A 27 12.02 -8.71 -11.52
CA GLU A 27 11.95 -7.73 -12.62
C GLU A 27 10.96 -6.60 -12.32
N LEU A 28 9.74 -6.93 -11.88
CA LEU A 28 8.65 -5.97 -11.74
C LEU A 28 8.69 -5.16 -10.45
N THR A 29 9.30 -5.69 -9.38
CA THR A 29 9.33 -5.01 -8.07
C THR A 29 10.71 -4.47 -7.70
N GLY A 30 11.78 -4.96 -8.35
CA GLY A 30 13.16 -4.70 -7.96
C GLY A 30 13.55 -5.30 -6.60
N ILE A 31 12.69 -6.14 -6.01
CA ILE A 31 12.94 -6.83 -4.75
C ILE A 31 13.62 -8.15 -5.06
N ASP A 32 14.78 -8.40 -4.46
CA ASP A 32 15.39 -9.71 -4.54
C ASP A 32 14.47 -10.74 -3.87
N THR A 33 13.92 -11.64 -4.66
CA THR A 33 12.88 -12.57 -4.21
C THR A 33 13.43 -13.98 -4.35
N SER A 34 13.06 -14.86 -3.42
CA SER A 34 13.29 -16.29 -3.52
C SER A 34 12.00 -17.03 -3.19
N ILE A 35 11.73 -18.07 -3.99
CA ILE A 35 10.52 -18.88 -3.85
C ILE A 35 10.88 -20.32 -3.51
N ASN A 36 10.36 -20.81 -2.39
CA ASN A 36 10.47 -22.20 -1.98
C ASN A 36 9.14 -22.94 -2.24
N THR A 37 9.25 -24.22 -2.59
CA THR A 37 8.12 -25.15 -2.76
C THR A 37 8.40 -26.40 -1.93
N PRO A 38 7.55 -26.78 -0.98
CA PRO A 38 7.68 -28.07 -0.32
C PRO A 38 7.48 -29.21 -1.32
N ALA A 39 7.96 -30.40 -0.97
CA ALA A 39 7.72 -31.59 -1.76
C ALA A 39 6.22 -31.80 -2.00
N PHE A 40 5.88 -32.18 -3.23
CA PHE A 40 4.52 -32.36 -3.72
C PHE A 40 3.60 -33.07 -2.71
N GLY A 41 2.49 -32.42 -2.36
CA GLY A 41 1.44 -32.96 -1.48
C GLY A 41 1.80 -33.07 0.01
N GLN A 42 2.99 -32.64 0.44
CA GLN A 42 3.43 -32.80 1.83
C GLN A 42 3.09 -31.62 2.74
N TYR A 43 2.74 -30.46 2.18
CA TYR A 43 2.54 -29.24 2.96
C TYR A 43 1.51 -29.36 4.11
N PRO A 44 0.39 -30.11 4.01
CA PRO A 44 -0.54 -30.22 5.13
C PRO A 44 0.06 -30.97 6.32
N LEU A 45 0.89 -31.98 6.06
CA LEU A 45 1.62 -32.73 7.09
C LEU A 45 2.67 -31.85 7.76
N LEU A 46 3.38 -31.04 6.97
CA LEU A 46 4.39 -30.13 7.48
C LEU A 46 3.77 -29.03 8.37
N ILE A 47 2.60 -28.49 8.02
CA ILE A 47 1.88 -27.53 8.87
C ILE A 47 1.44 -28.20 10.18
N ARG A 48 0.90 -29.42 10.13
CA ARG A 48 0.44 -30.14 11.33
C ARG A 48 1.58 -30.53 12.28
N ASN A 49 2.80 -30.71 11.76
CA ASN A 49 3.98 -30.98 12.55
C ASN A 49 4.72 -29.68 12.89
N THR A 50 4.55 -29.17 14.11
CA THR A 50 5.20 -27.93 14.61
C THR A 50 6.73 -28.00 14.70
N HIS A 51 7.32 -29.19 14.51
CA HIS A 51 8.77 -29.40 14.45
C HIS A 51 9.27 -29.58 13.00
N SER A 52 8.45 -29.30 12.00
CA SER A 52 8.88 -29.38 10.61
C SER A 52 9.78 -28.20 10.24
N ALA A 53 10.59 -28.39 9.19
CA ALA A 53 11.47 -27.35 8.66
C ALA A 53 10.72 -26.07 8.23
N LEU A 54 9.39 -26.13 8.00
CA LEU A 54 8.60 -24.93 7.69
C LEU A 54 8.66 -23.88 8.80
N TYR A 55 8.82 -24.30 10.06
CA TYR A 55 8.84 -23.41 11.23
C TYR A 55 10.22 -22.81 11.51
N GLU A 56 11.27 -23.30 10.86
CA GLU A 56 12.65 -22.84 11.03
C GLU A 56 13.05 -21.80 9.99
N LEU A 57 12.26 -21.65 8.92
CA LEU A 57 12.55 -20.74 7.81
C LEU A 57 12.13 -19.30 8.14
N PRO A 58 13.00 -18.31 7.96
CA PRO A 58 12.59 -16.90 8.00
C PRO A 58 11.70 -16.61 6.79
N GLN A 59 10.38 -16.61 6.99
CA GLN A 59 9.41 -16.45 5.91
C GLN A 59 8.71 -15.08 5.97
N ASP A 60 8.72 -14.35 4.85
CA ASP A 60 7.93 -13.13 4.71
C ASP A 60 6.49 -13.44 4.27
N TYR A 61 6.32 -14.32 3.28
CA TYR A 61 5.02 -14.65 2.69
C TYR A 61 4.78 -16.16 2.51
N TRP A 62 3.55 -16.59 2.80
CA TRP A 62 3.05 -17.93 2.53
C TRP A 62 1.95 -17.86 1.48
N VAL A 63 2.13 -18.47 0.31
CA VAL A 63 1.12 -18.51 -0.75
C VAL A 63 0.45 -19.87 -0.75
N PHE A 64 -0.81 -19.94 -0.32
CA PHE A 64 -1.61 -21.16 -0.40
C PHE A 64 -2.30 -21.21 -1.75
N ALA A 65 -1.89 -22.13 -2.63
CA ALA A 65 -2.26 -22.15 -4.05
C ALA A 65 -2.96 -23.46 -4.45
N GLU A 66 -4.12 -23.72 -3.85
CA GLU A 66 -4.98 -24.86 -4.18
C GLU A 66 -5.87 -24.56 -5.39
N ARG A 67 -6.22 -25.61 -6.13
CA ARG A 67 -7.16 -25.59 -7.25
C ARG A 67 -8.33 -26.52 -6.99
N LEU A 68 -9.40 -26.38 -7.76
CA LEU A 68 -10.55 -27.27 -7.64
C LEU A 68 -10.14 -28.74 -7.83
N GLU A 69 -9.24 -29.01 -8.78
CA GLU A 69 -8.73 -30.34 -9.08
C GLU A 69 -8.04 -31.01 -7.89
N ASP A 70 -7.53 -30.23 -6.94
CA ASP A 70 -6.79 -30.71 -5.79
C ASP A 70 -7.75 -31.19 -4.66
N PHE A 71 -9.02 -30.78 -4.71
CA PHE A 71 -10.08 -31.29 -3.85
C PHE A 71 -10.80 -32.52 -4.44
N LEU A 72 -10.60 -32.83 -5.73
CA LEU A 72 -11.29 -33.95 -6.38
C LEU A 72 -10.67 -35.31 -5.99
N PRO A 73 -11.46 -36.39 -5.88
CA PRO A 73 -10.92 -37.73 -5.72
C PRO A 73 -10.07 -38.13 -6.93
N ALA A 74 -8.96 -38.84 -6.69
CA ALA A 74 -8.13 -39.37 -7.78
C ALA A 74 -9.02 -40.22 -8.72
N PHE A 75 -8.94 -39.95 -10.04
CA PHE A 75 -9.67 -40.64 -11.11
C PHE A 75 -11.17 -40.31 -11.27
N ALA A 76 -11.74 -39.37 -10.50
CA ALA A 76 -13.15 -38.99 -10.57
C ALA A 76 -13.41 -37.65 -11.29
N PHE A 77 -12.83 -37.44 -12.47
CA PHE A 77 -13.07 -36.21 -13.26
C PHE A 77 -14.44 -36.18 -13.95
N TYR A 78 -15.21 -37.27 -13.92
CA TYR A 78 -16.46 -37.37 -14.69
C TYR A 78 -17.72 -37.03 -13.88
N LEU A 79 -17.62 -36.99 -12.56
CA LEU A 79 -18.72 -36.68 -11.63
C LEU A 79 -18.15 -35.92 -10.43
N VAL A 80 -18.38 -34.60 -10.38
CA VAL A 80 -18.03 -33.79 -9.21
C VAL A 80 -19.09 -34.06 -8.13
N ASP A 81 -18.70 -34.79 -7.09
CA ASP A 81 -19.48 -34.89 -5.85
C ASP A 81 -19.27 -33.60 -5.04
N GLU A 82 -20.19 -32.66 -5.17
CA GLU A 82 -20.11 -31.36 -4.48
C GLU A 82 -19.98 -31.50 -2.96
N ALA A 83 -20.63 -32.52 -2.36
CA ALA A 83 -20.57 -32.73 -0.91
C ALA A 83 -19.17 -33.18 -0.48
N ALA A 84 -18.60 -34.16 -1.19
CA ALA A 84 -17.24 -34.63 -0.91
C ALA A 84 -16.17 -33.55 -1.14
N VAL A 85 -16.33 -32.72 -2.18
CA VAL A 85 -15.45 -31.56 -2.42
C VAL A 85 -15.57 -30.54 -1.29
N TRP A 86 -16.81 -30.25 -0.87
CA TRP A 86 -17.06 -29.31 0.22
C TRP A 86 -16.45 -29.79 1.54
N ASP A 87 -16.54 -31.08 1.87
CA ASP A 87 -15.94 -31.64 3.09
C ASP A 87 -14.41 -31.48 3.10
N ARG A 88 -13.74 -31.80 1.99
CA ARG A 88 -12.29 -31.57 1.85
C ARG A 88 -11.92 -30.09 1.89
N PHE A 89 -12.76 -29.24 1.33
CA PHE A 89 -12.60 -27.80 1.45
C PHE A 89 -12.72 -27.33 2.90
N GLN A 90 -13.64 -27.87 3.70
CA GLN A 90 -13.71 -27.58 5.14
C GLN A 90 -12.44 -28.01 5.88
N GLU A 91 -11.84 -29.16 5.54
CA GLU A 91 -10.55 -29.57 6.10
C GLU A 91 -9.43 -28.57 5.74
N TYR A 92 -9.44 -28.05 4.51
CA TYR A 92 -8.50 -27.02 4.09
C TYR A 92 -8.72 -25.70 4.85
N LEU A 93 -9.96 -25.26 5.07
CA LEU A 93 -10.24 -24.08 5.91
C LEU A 93 -9.75 -24.27 7.35
N ALA A 94 -9.86 -25.48 7.90
CA ALA A 94 -9.30 -25.81 9.22
C ALA A 94 -7.76 -25.76 9.21
N LEU A 95 -7.13 -26.26 8.13
CA LEU A 95 -5.69 -26.18 7.94
C LEU A 95 -5.19 -24.74 7.85
N LEU A 96 -5.89 -23.84 7.13
CA LEU A 96 -5.54 -22.42 7.05
C LEU A 96 -5.58 -21.74 8.42
N ARG A 97 -6.60 -22.04 9.24
CA ARG A 97 -6.68 -21.52 10.61
C ARG A 97 -5.51 -22.00 11.47
N LEU A 98 -5.18 -23.30 11.39
CA LEU A 98 -4.03 -23.88 12.09
C LEU A 98 -2.72 -23.25 11.63
N ALA A 99 -2.54 -23.08 10.33
CA ALA A 99 -1.36 -22.46 9.74
C ALA A 99 -1.19 -21.03 10.25
N ARG A 100 -2.26 -20.22 10.28
CA ARG A 100 -2.20 -18.87 10.82
C ARG A 100 -1.80 -18.84 12.29
N SER A 101 -2.30 -19.77 13.11
CA SER A 101 -1.97 -19.84 14.53
C SER A 101 -0.50 -20.18 14.80
N ASN A 102 0.18 -20.89 13.89
CA ASN A 102 1.52 -21.41 14.14
C ASN A 102 2.62 -20.77 13.27
N LEU A 103 2.30 -20.32 12.05
CA LEU A 103 3.26 -19.70 11.14
C LEU A 103 3.35 -18.20 11.40
N SER A 104 4.56 -17.64 11.33
CA SER A 104 4.79 -16.20 11.24
C SER A 104 4.83 -15.74 9.78
N GLY A 105 4.65 -14.44 9.53
CA GLY A 105 4.65 -13.89 8.17
C GLY A 105 3.24 -13.78 7.57
N HIS A 106 3.14 -13.15 6.41
CA HIS A 106 1.84 -12.81 5.79
C HIS A 106 1.33 -13.96 4.93
N MET A 107 0.09 -14.39 5.14
CA MET A 107 -0.56 -15.44 4.35
C MET A 107 -1.29 -14.83 3.14
N ILE A 108 -1.07 -15.40 1.97
CA ILE A 108 -1.75 -15.05 0.72
C ILE A 108 -2.54 -16.28 0.30
N ILE A 109 -3.86 -16.16 0.30
CA ILE A 109 -4.77 -17.23 -0.08
C ILE A 109 -5.18 -17.01 -1.53
N HIS A 110 -4.64 -17.86 -2.41
CA HIS A 110 -5.00 -17.92 -3.81
C HIS A 110 -6.48 -18.32 -3.95
N ALA A 111 -7.22 -17.60 -4.79
CA ALA A 111 -8.56 -18.01 -5.18
C ALA A 111 -8.54 -19.41 -5.79
N ILE A 112 -9.53 -20.24 -5.47
CA ILE A 112 -9.67 -21.54 -6.10
C ILE A 112 -10.16 -21.33 -7.53
N ASP A 113 -9.46 -21.91 -8.49
CA ASP A 113 -9.93 -22.00 -9.87
C ASP A 113 -9.69 -23.41 -10.44
N HIS A 114 -10.02 -23.60 -11.70
CA HIS A 114 -9.86 -24.81 -12.49
C HIS A 114 -9.38 -24.44 -13.90
N THR A 115 -8.38 -25.15 -14.40
CA THR A 115 -7.88 -24.94 -15.76
C THR A 115 -8.20 -26.09 -16.68
N ARG A 116 -8.36 -27.30 -16.12
CA ARG A 116 -8.72 -28.46 -16.93
C ARG A 116 -10.17 -28.41 -17.36
N ARG A 117 -10.40 -28.77 -18.63
CA ARG A 117 -11.73 -29.16 -19.08
C ARG A 117 -12.08 -30.49 -18.42
N ILE A 118 -12.92 -30.42 -17.41
CA ILE A 118 -13.43 -31.58 -16.68
C ILE A 118 -14.47 -32.34 -17.55
N TYR A 119 -15.04 -31.69 -18.57
CA TYR A 119 -16.08 -32.25 -19.45
C TYR A 119 -15.80 -31.96 -20.95
N PRO A 120 -16.29 -32.81 -21.87
CA PRO A 120 -16.46 -32.46 -23.28
C PRO A 120 -17.34 -31.20 -23.41
N ALA A 121 -17.18 -30.42 -24.47
CA ALA A 121 -17.83 -29.12 -24.66
C ALA A 121 -19.32 -29.09 -24.31
N ASP A 122 -19.77 -27.93 -23.78
CA ASP A 122 -21.13 -27.61 -23.32
C ASP A 122 -22.22 -28.29 -24.15
N THR A 123 -22.74 -29.43 -23.66
CA THR A 123 -23.98 -29.98 -24.17
C THR A 123 -25.11 -29.12 -23.59
N PRO A 124 -25.97 -28.48 -24.41
CA PRO A 124 -27.08 -27.67 -23.89
C PRO A 124 -27.97 -28.53 -22.99
N GLY A 125 -28.01 -28.20 -21.70
CA GLY A 125 -28.78 -28.95 -20.69
C GLY A 125 -27.95 -29.67 -19.63
N GLU A 126 -26.62 -29.67 -19.70
CA GLU A 126 -25.78 -30.24 -18.64
C GLU A 126 -25.68 -29.31 -17.43
N THR A 127 -26.28 -29.75 -16.33
CA THR A 127 -26.31 -29.13 -14.99
C THR A 127 -24.93 -28.93 -14.35
N ASN A 128 -23.86 -29.48 -14.92
CA ASN A 128 -22.55 -29.64 -14.26
C ASN A 128 -21.63 -28.42 -14.39
N GLY A 129 -21.63 -27.70 -15.52
CA GLY A 129 -20.85 -26.46 -15.67
C GLY A 129 -21.35 -25.33 -14.77
N GLN A 130 -22.69 -25.21 -14.66
CA GLN A 130 -23.33 -24.28 -13.72
C GLN A 130 -23.11 -24.69 -12.25
N SER A 131 -23.04 -25.99 -11.97
CA SER A 131 -22.72 -26.53 -10.64
C SER A 131 -21.29 -26.17 -10.22
N ILE A 132 -20.28 -26.35 -11.09
CA ILE A 132 -18.89 -25.96 -10.79
C ILE A 132 -18.76 -24.46 -10.56
N ALA A 133 -19.35 -23.62 -11.43
CA ALA A 133 -19.29 -22.17 -11.26
C ALA A 133 -19.93 -21.72 -9.93
N LYS A 134 -21.05 -22.32 -9.52
CA LYS A 134 -21.68 -22.08 -8.22
C LYS A 134 -20.79 -22.54 -7.06
N LEU A 135 -20.18 -23.72 -7.19
CA LEU A 135 -19.28 -24.27 -6.18
C LEU A 135 -18.04 -23.38 -5.99
N LEU A 136 -17.37 -22.97 -7.07
CA LEU A 136 -16.25 -22.04 -7.03
C LEU A 136 -16.63 -20.70 -6.41
N THR A 137 -17.77 -20.13 -6.83
CA THR A 137 -18.30 -18.88 -6.24
C THR A 137 -18.46 -19.03 -4.72
N ARG A 138 -19.04 -20.15 -4.26
CA ARG A 138 -19.24 -20.43 -2.84
C ARG A 138 -17.91 -20.62 -2.10
N MET A 139 -16.98 -21.39 -2.65
CA MET A 139 -15.66 -21.64 -2.06
C MET A 139 -14.85 -20.34 -1.94
N ASN A 140 -14.76 -19.57 -3.02
CA ASN A 140 -14.01 -18.30 -3.05
C ASN A 140 -14.63 -17.23 -2.16
N GLY A 141 -15.97 -17.13 -2.11
CA GLY A 141 -16.65 -16.27 -1.14
C GLY A 141 -16.34 -16.66 0.31
N THR A 142 -16.28 -17.96 0.61
CA THR A 142 -15.91 -18.46 1.95
C THR A 142 -14.44 -18.18 2.28
N LEU A 143 -13.51 -18.31 1.33
CA LEU A 143 -12.10 -17.96 1.52
C LEU A 143 -11.93 -16.46 1.74
N GLN A 144 -12.64 -15.64 0.97
CA GLN A 144 -12.58 -14.19 1.11
C GLN A 144 -13.07 -13.76 2.50
N GLU A 145 -14.21 -14.28 2.96
CA GLU A 145 -14.73 -14.05 4.31
C GLU A 145 -13.73 -14.51 5.38
N LEU A 146 -13.16 -15.71 5.24
CA LEU A 146 -12.16 -16.22 6.17
C LEU A 146 -10.94 -15.29 6.27
N CYS A 147 -10.44 -14.78 5.14
CA CYS A 147 -9.30 -13.85 5.13
C CYS A 147 -9.58 -12.55 5.90
N THR A 148 -10.85 -12.11 6.00
CA THR A 148 -11.19 -10.93 6.81
C THR A 148 -11.10 -11.17 8.32
N HIS A 149 -11.14 -12.44 8.74
CA HIS A 149 -11.10 -12.86 10.14
C HIS A 149 -9.73 -13.38 10.59
N LEU A 150 -8.82 -13.65 9.66
CA LEU A 150 -7.46 -14.10 9.96
C LEU A 150 -6.50 -12.90 9.92
N GLU A 151 -5.70 -12.75 10.97
CA GLU A 151 -4.63 -11.74 11.04
C GLU A 151 -3.60 -11.96 9.92
N ASP A 152 -2.93 -10.89 9.46
CA ASP A 152 -1.85 -10.94 8.46
C ASP A 152 -2.13 -11.91 7.30
N THR A 153 -3.36 -11.88 6.79
CA THR A 153 -3.85 -12.77 5.73
C THR A 153 -4.55 -11.93 4.67
N SER A 154 -4.30 -12.22 3.39
CA SER A 154 -4.96 -11.57 2.28
C SER A 154 -5.42 -12.57 1.24
N TYR A 155 -6.51 -12.21 0.56
CA TYR A 155 -7.08 -12.98 -0.55
C TYR A 155 -6.47 -12.50 -1.88
N LEU A 156 -6.13 -13.42 -2.78
CA LEU A 156 -5.58 -13.12 -4.10
C LEU A 156 -6.51 -13.64 -5.21
N PRO A 157 -7.29 -12.77 -5.86
CA PRO A 157 -8.24 -13.16 -6.91
C PRO A 157 -7.53 -13.51 -8.22
N VAL A 158 -7.36 -14.80 -8.50
CA VAL A 158 -6.65 -15.27 -9.71
C VAL A 158 -7.54 -15.48 -10.93
N GLU A 159 -8.85 -15.38 -10.77
CA GLU A 159 -9.80 -15.47 -11.87
C GLU A 159 -9.45 -14.42 -12.94
N ARG A 160 -9.01 -13.23 -12.52
CA ARG A 160 -8.54 -12.15 -13.41
C ARG A 160 -7.33 -12.53 -14.25
N VAL A 161 -6.44 -13.36 -13.70
CA VAL A 161 -5.25 -13.85 -14.42
C VAL A 161 -5.70 -14.76 -15.56
N ILE A 162 -6.66 -15.63 -15.28
CA ILE A 162 -7.17 -16.64 -16.21
C ILE A 162 -8.12 -16.03 -17.24
N GLU A 163 -8.95 -15.06 -16.86
CA GLU A 163 -9.75 -14.24 -17.78
C GLU A 163 -8.86 -13.50 -18.78
N ARG A 164 -7.72 -12.96 -18.33
CA ARG A 164 -6.81 -12.21 -19.20
C ARG A 164 -6.09 -13.09 -20.22
N ILE A 165 -5.54 -14.23 -19.81
CA ILE A 165 -4.76 -15.09 -20.72
C ILE A 165 -5.63 -16.12 -21.43
N GLY A 166 -6.84 -16.38 -20.93
CA GLY A 166 -7.71 -17.44 -21.38
C GLY A 166 -7.36 -18.79 -20.76
N ARG A 167 -8.39 -19.59 -20.44
CA ARG A 167 -8.23 -20.91 -19.81
C ARG A 167 -7.33 -21.86 -20.60
N ASP A 168 -7.45 -21.87 -21.93
CA ASP A 168 -6.64 -22.74 -22.79
C ASP A 168 -5.14 -22.41 -22.70
N HIS A 169 -4.77 -21.14 -22.50
CA HIS A 169 -3.38 -20.75 -22.25
C HIS A 169 -2.95 -20.98 -20.81
N ALA A 170 -3.87 -21.06 -19.86
CA ALA A 170 -3.57 -21.39 -18.46
C ALA A 170 -3.33 -22.90 -18.25
N ASP A 171 -3.90 -23.75 -19.10
CA ASP A 171 -3.77 -25.21 -19.02
C ASP A 171 -2.32 -25.68 -19.24
N PRO A 172 -1.72 -26.44 -18.30
CA PRO A 172 -0.38 -27.01 -18.42
C PRO A 172 -0.24 -28.11 -19.49
N GLY A 173 -1.34 -28.64 -20.04
CA GLY A 173 -1.36 -29.71 -21.02
C GLY A 173 -0.57 -30.95 -20.56
N LYS A 174 0.40 -31.37 -21.38
CA LYS A 174 1.25 -32.54 -21.08
C LYS A 174 2.05 -32.41 -19.78
N TYR A 175 2.35 -31.20 -19.31
CA TYR A 175 3.17 -31.00 -18.10
C TYR A 175 2.43 -31.40 -16.82
N TYR A 176 1.09 -31.35 -16.82
CA TYR A 176 0.30 -31.94 -15.74
C TYR A 176 0.48 -33.46 -15.69
N LEU A 177 0.49 -34.13 -16.84
CA LEU A 177 0.64 -35.59 -16.91
C LEU A 177 2.07 -36.03 -16.54
N LEU A 178 3.07 -35.25 -16.95
CA LEU A 178 4.48 -35.57 -16.74
C LEU A 178 4.96 -35.29 -15.30
N GLY A 179 4.49 -34.19 -14.70
CA GLY A 179 5.05 -33.70 -13.44
C GLY A 179 4.05 -33.07 -12.49
N ARG A 180 2.73 -33.19 -12.76
CA ARG A 180 1.66 -32.57 -11.96
C ARG A 180 1.79 -31.04 -11.83
N SER A 181 2.34 -30.39 -12.86
CA SER A 181 2.34 -28.92 -12.94
C SER A 181 0.90 -28.40 -12.92
N PRO A 182 0.55 -27.44 -12.05
CA PRO A 182 -0.82 -26.96 -11.91
C PRO A 182 -1.27 -26.06 -13.05
N TYR A 183 -0.31 -25.35 -13.67
CA TYR A 183 -0.54 -24.31 -14.66
C TYR A 183 0.55 -24.31 -15.74
N SER A 184 0.27 -23.62 -16.83
CA SER A 184 1.25 -23.34 -17.89
C SER A 184 2.28 -22.28 -17.47
N GLN A 185 3.34 -22.13 -18.27
CA GLN A 185 4.29 -21.02 -18.13
C GLN A 185 3.66 -19.65 -18.40
N ALA A 186 2.69 -19.57 -19.32
CA ALA A 186 1.98 -18.32 -19.61
C ALA A 186 1.17 -17.85 -18.39
N PHE A 187 0.55 -18.79 -17.67
CA PHE A 187 -0.06 -18.49 -16.38
C PHE A 187 0.98 -18.03 -15.36
N ALA A 188 2.11 -18.74 -15.22
CA ALA A 188 3.13 -18.35 -14.24
C ALA A 188 3.66 -16.92 -14.46
N MET A 189 3.84 -16.49 -15.71
CA MET A 189 4.19 -15.10 -16.03
C MET A 189 3.09 -14.12 -15.60
N ALA A 190 1.85 -14.39 -16.00
CA ALA A 190 0.72 -13.53 -15.70
C ALA A 190 0.40 -13.46 -14.20
N TYR A 191 0.54 -14.60 -13.51
CA TYR A 191 0.39 -14.75 -12.06
C TYR A 191 1.51 -14.05 -11.31
N GLY A 192 2.77 -14.13 -11.78
CA GLY A 192 3.89 -13.41 -11.20
C GLY A 192 3.68 -11.90 -11.20
N ALA A 193 3.19 -11.34 -12.30
CA ALA A 193 2.83 -9.92 -12.36
C ALA A 193 1.67 -9.54 -11.41
N HIS A 194 0.66 -10.41 -11.31
CA HIS A 194 -0.47 -10.20 -10.40
C HIS A 194 -0.05 -10.27 -8.93
N LEU A 195 0.76 -11.27 -8.57
CA LEU A 195 1.34 -11.42 -7.24
C LEU A 195 2.29 -10.26 -6.91
N ALA A 196 3.07 -9.75 -7.87
CA ALA A 196 3.89 -8.55 -7.71
C ALA A 196 3.02 -7.36 -7.27
N GLY A 197 1.92 -7.13 -7.98
CA GLY A 197 1.00 -6.03 -7.65
C GLY A 197 0.40 -6.18 -6.25
N HIS A 198 0.02 -7.40 -5.89
CA HIS A 198 -0.49 -7.71 -4.55
C HIS A 198 0.55 -7.46 -3.45
N LEU A 199 1.80 -7.93 -3.64
CA LEU A 199 2.90 -7.71 -2.71
C LEU A 199 3.23 -6.21 -2.58
N LEU A 200 3.23 -5.46 -3.68
CA LEU A 200 3.38 -4.01 -3.65
C LEU A 200 2.25 -3.35 -2.87
N SER A 201 1.00 -3.81 -3.01
CA SER A 201 -0.15 -3.30 -2.26
C SER A 201 -0.02 -3.58 -0.76
N VAL A 202 0.25 -4.83 -0.37
CA VAL A 202 0.41 -5.23 1.04
C VAL A 202 1.61 -4.53 1.70
N THR A 203 2.67 -4.23 0.93
CA THR A 203 3.85 -3.49 1.42
C THR A 203 3.77 -1.97 1.24
N GLU A 204 2.63 -1.45 0.77
CA GLU A 204 2.36 -0.04 0.54
C GLU A 204 3.35 0.67 -0.39
N ARG A 205 3.74 -0.03 -1.45
CA ARG A 205 4.62 0.45 -2.52
C ARG A 205 3.91 0.62 -3.85
N THR A 206 2.58 0.66 -3.83
CA THR A 206 1.79 1.03 -5.02
C THR A 206 1.92 2.51 -5.33
N VAL A 207 1.56 2.85 -6.57
CA VAL A 207 1.47 4.21 -7.06
C VAL A 207 0.37 4.95 -6.28
N ARG A 208 0.70 6.16 -5.84
CA ARG A 208 -0.21 7.07 -5.14
C ARG A 208 -0.52 8.33 -5.94
N ALA A 209 0.32 8.68 -6.91
CA ALA A 209 0.10 9.80 -7.81
C ALA A 209 0.46 9.46 -9.26
N LEU A 210 -0.40 9.86 -10.19
CA LEU A 210 -0.12 9.94 -11.61
C LEU A 210 0.35 11.34 -11.96
N VAL A 211 1.44 11.40 -12.71
CA VAL A 211 1.94 12.62 -13.35
C VAL A 211 1.69 12.47 -14.84
N LEU A 212 0.84 13.32 -15.39
CA LEU A 212 0.35 13.18 -16.76
C LEU A 212 0.92 14.31 -17.62
N ASP A 213 1.42 13.93 -18.79
CA ASP A 213 1.60 14.87 -19.89
C ASP A 213 0.25 15.25 -20.52
N LEU A 214 0.24 16.21 -21.44
CA LEU A 214 -0.97 16.67 -22.11
C LEU A 214 -1.03 16.26 -23.59
N ASP A 215 -0.19 16.87 -24.42
CA ASP A 215 -0.19 16.63 -25.86
C ASP A 215 0.17 15.18 -26.18
N ASN A 216 -0.53 14.58 -27.14
CA ASN A 216 -0.46 13.15 -27.49
C ASN A 216 -0.62 12.17 -26.33
N THR A 217 -1.10 12.63 -25.17
CA THR A 217 -1.27 11.84 -23.95
C THR A 217 -2.72 11.87 -23.47
N LEU A 218 -3.29 13.06 -23.26
CA LEU A 218 -4.70 13.24 -22.90
C LEU A 218 -5.58 13.68 -24.09
N TRP A 219 -4.98 14.13 -25.17
CA TRP A 219 -5.58 14.40 -26.48
C TRP A 219 -4.51 14.20 -27.55
N GLY A 220 -4.91 14.08 -28.83
CA GLY A 220 -3.95 14.02 -29.93
C GLY A 220 -3.65 15.42 -30.49
N GLY A 221 -2.43 15.61 -30.99
CA GLY A 221 -1.97 16.90 -31.50
C GLY A 221 -1.33 17.78 -30.43
N ASN A 222 -0.86 18.95 -30.86
CA ASN A 222 -0.22 19.96 -30.02
C ASN A 222 -1.14 21.17 -29.85
N ILE A 223 -1.64 21.39 -28.64
CA ILE A 223 -2.60 22.46 -28.37
C ILE A 223 -2.06 23.87 -28.72
N GLY A 224 -0.74 24.07 -28.67
CA GLY A 224 -0.10 25.34 -29.02
C GLY A 224 -0.14 25.65 -30.52
N ASP A 225 -0.08 24.62 -31.35
CA ASP A 225 -0.03 24.74 -32.81
C ASP A 225 -1.42 24.57 -33.44
N ASP A 226 -2.17 23.57 -32.98
CA ASP A 226 -3.45 23.15 -33.56
C ASP A 226 -4.64 23.94 -32.99
N GLY A 227 -4.48 24.48 -31.77
CA GLY A 227 -5.55 25.16 -31.05
C GLY A 227 -6.69 24.24 -30.60
N LEU A 228 -7.66 24.82 -29.87
CA LEU A 228 -8.70 24.04 -29.19
C LEU A 228 -9.56 23.17 -30.13
N ALA A 229 -9.81 23.63 -31.36
CA ALA A 229 -10.62 22.92 -32.33
C ALA A 229 -9.83 21.92 -33.19
N GLY A 230 -8.49 21.96 -33.12
CA GLY A 230 -7.60 21.14 -33.93
C GLY A 230 -7.05 19.91 -33.22
N ILE A 231 -7.16 19.84 -31.89
CA ILE A 231 -6.74 18.64 -31.14
C ILE A 231 -7.71 17.47 -31.37
N ASP A 232 -7.16 16.26 -31.45
CA ASP A 232 -7.93 15.03 -31.60
C ASP A 232 -8.50 14.61 -30.23
N LEU A 233 -9.73 15.03 -29.96
CA LEU A 233 -10.47 14.64 -28.77
C LEU A 233 -11.97 14.63 -29.07
N GLY A 234 -12.60 13.45 -29.07
CA GLY A 234 -14.00 13.31 -29.48
C GLY A 234 -14.43 11.85 -29.60
N GLN A 235 -15.68 11.63 -30.00
CA GLN A 235 -16.27 10.27 -30.08
C GLN A 235 -15.75 9.42 -31.24
N ASP A 236 -15.20 10.07 -32.27
CA ASP A 236 -14.65 9.42 -33.46
C ASP A 236 -13.15 9.15 -33.33
N TYR A 237 -12.64 8.19 -34.11
CA TYR A 237 -11.20 7.92 -34.20
C TYR A 237 -10.51 9.02 -35.02
N PRO A 238 -9.33 9.54 -34.59
CA PRO A 238 -8.49 9.06 -33.49
C PRO A 238 -8.78 9.68 -32.12
N GLY A 239 -9.73 10.61 -31.96
CA GLY A 239 -10.00 11.28 -30.69
C GLY A 239 -10.50 10.36 -29.57
N ASN A 240 -11.24 9.31 -29.90
CA ASN A 240 -11.87 8.43 -28.91
C ASN A 240 -10.89 7.55 -28.13
N GLN A 241 -9.70 7.30 -28.66
CA GLN A 241 -8.66 6.57 -27.91
C GLN A 241 -8.20 7.38 -26.68
N TYR A 242 -8.10 8.71 -26.83
CA TYR A 242 -7.76 9.61 -25.72
C TYR A 242 -8.90 9.71 -24.70
N LEU A 243 -10.16 9.64 -25.14
CA LEU A 243 -11.29 9.49 -24.22
C LEU A 243 -11.18 8.20 -23.41
N ALA A 244 -10.82 7.07 -24.03
CA ALA A 244 -10.63 5.81 -23.32
C ALA A 244 -9.49 5.91 -22.28
N VAL A 245 -8.38 6.57 -22.61
CA VAL A 245 -7.29 6.87 -21.68
C VAL A 245 -7.77 7.74 -20.51
N GLN A 246 -8.47 8.84 -20.79
CA GLN A 246 -9.01 9.72 -19.73
C GLN A 246 -10.03 9.00 -18.83
N GLN A 247 -10.92 8.17 -19.39
CA GLN A 247 -11.87 7.37 -18.61
C GLN A 247 -11.15 6.41 -17.68
N PHE A 248 -10.10 5.74 -18.18
CA PHE A 248 -9.28 4.85 -17.37
C PHE A 248 -8.58 5.61 -16.23
N ILE A 249 -7.94 6.74 -16.53
CA ILE A 249 -7.30 7.61 -15.52
C ILE A 249 -8.31 8.10 -14.48
N LYS A 250 -9.50 8.54 -14.91
CA LYS A 250 -10.59 8.94 -14.01
C LYS A 250 -11.02 7.79 -13.09
N SER A 251 -11.02 6.55 -13.58
CA SER A 251 -11.30 5.36 -12.76
C SER A 251 -10.24 5.15 -11.67
N LEU A 252 -8.97 5.41 -11.97
CA LEU A 252 -7.86 5.37 -11.02
C LEU A 252 -7.98 6.47 -9.95
N GLN A 253 -8.39 7.67 -10.36
CA GLN A 253 -8.67 8.77 -9.44
C GLN A 253 -9.79 8.42 -8.45
N ARG A 254 -10.88 7.81 -8.92
CA ARG A 254 -11.97 7.30 -8.04
C ARG A 254 -11.49 6.21 -7.08
N ARG A 255 -10.41 5.51 -7.43
CA ARG A 255 -9.71 4.56 -6.56
C ARG A 255 -8.66 5.24 -5.66
N GLY A 256 -8.64 6.56 -5.56
CA GLY A 256 -7.80 7.31 -4.62
C GLY A 256 -6.37 7.60 -5.09
N ILE A 257 -6.08 7.40 -6.38
CA ILE A 257 -4.82 7.84 -6.99
C ILE A 257 -4.91 9.34 -7.28
N VAL A 258 -3.93 10.11 -6.84
CA VAL A 258 -3.87 11.55 -7.09
C VAL A 258 -3.49 11.81 -8.54
N LEU A 259 -4.13 12.78 -9.18
CA LEU A 259 -3.74 13.22 -10.53
C LEU A 259 -2.97 14.54 -10.45
N THR A 260 -1.90 14.64 -11.23
CA THR A 260 -1.10 15.85 -11.41
C THR A 260 -0.70 16.02 -12.88
N LEU A 261 -0.38 17.25 -13.27
CA LEU A 261 0.09 17.55 -14.63
C LEU A 261 1.57 17.92 -14.64
N CYS A 262 2.31 17.42 -15.61
CA CYS A 262 3.68 17.84 -15.92
C CYS A 262 3.86 17.90 -17.44
N SER A 263 3.60 19.07 -18.02
CA SER A 263 3.56 19.25 -19.48
C SER A 263 4.36 20.46 -19.94
N LYS A 264 4.88 20.40 -21.16
CA LYS A 264 5.59 21.49 -21.83
C LYS A 264 4.64 22.30 -22.72
N ASN A 265 3.82 23.13 -22.09
CA ASN A 265 2.91 24.05 -22.77
C ASN A 265 2.91 25.43 -22.12
N GLU A 266 2.21 26.36 -22.76
CA GLU A 266 1.74 27.59 -22.13
C GLU A 266 0.53 27.28 -21.22
N ASP A 267 0.64 27.57 -19.92
CA ASP A 267 -0.37 27.20 -18.91
C ASP A 267 -1.75 27.75 -19.24
N SER A 268 -1.83 29.01 -19.70
CA SER A 268 -3.09 29.65 -20.03
C SER A 268 -3.84 28.93 -21.16
N ILE A 269 -3.13 28.42 -22.16
CA ILE A 269 -3.70 27.70 -23.31
C ILE A 269 -4.14 26.31 -22.89
N ALA A 270 -3.25 25.54 -22.25
CA ALA A 270 -3.53 24.18 -21.79
C ALA A 270 -4.69 24.13 -20.78
N SER A 271 -4.69 25.04 -19.79
CA SER A 271 -5.75 25.14 -18.79
C SER A 271 -7.10 25.53 -19.40
N THR A 272 -7.09 26.32 -20.49
CA THR A 272 -8.30 26.64 -21.26
C THR A 272 -8.83 25.39 -21.96
N ALA A 273 -7.97 24.59 -22.60
CA ALA A 273 -8.39 23.35 -23.26
C ALA A 273 -9.04 22.35 -22.29
N ILE A 274 -8.40 22.13 -21.13
CA ILE A 274 -8.94 21.25 -20.08
C ILE A 274 -10.33 21.73 -19.59
N SER A 275 -10.51 23.05 -19.49
CA SER A 275 -11.77 23.64 -18.99
C SER A 275 -12.88 23.66 -20.03
N GLN A 276 -12.55 24.02 -21.26
CA GLN A 276 -13.53 24.44 -22.27
C GLN A 276 -13.79 23.38 -23.34
N HIS A 277 -12.87 22.43 -23.58
CA HIS A 277 -13.10 21.41 -24.59
C HIS A 277 -14.31 20.54 -24.17
N PRO A 278 -15.34 20.39 -25.05
CA PRO A 278 -16.58 19.72 -24.69
C PRO A 278 -16.36 18.25 -24.33
N ASP A 279 -15.54 17.54 -25.10
CA ASP A 279 -15.27 16.11 -24.89
C ASP A 279 -14.25 15.79 -23.78
N MET A 280 -13.63 16.80 -23.15
CA MET A 280 -12.67 16.53 -22.08
C MET A 280 -13.38 15.89 -20.87
N ILE A 281 -12.84 14.78 -20.36
CA ILE A 281 -13.40 14.05 -19.22
C ILE A 281 -12.73 14.48 -17.93
N LEU A 282 -11.40 14.68 -17.98
CA LEU A 282 -10.63 15.22 -16.87
C LEU A 282 -10.75 16.74 -16.87
N ARG A 283 -11.12 17.31 -15.72
CA ARG A 283 -11.32 18.75 -15.54
C ARG A 283 -10.27 19.32 -14.60
N ASN A 284 -10.15 20.64 -14.56
CA ASN A 284 -9.12 21.32 -13.77
C ASN A 284 -9.15 20.97 -12.28
N GLU A 285 -10.33 20.66 -11.74
CA GLU A 285 -10.57 20.20 -10.37
C GLU A 285 -10.06 18.78 -10.07
N ASP A 286 -9.83 17.97 -11.11
CA ASP A 286 -9.32 16.61 -10.94
C ASP A 286 -7.85 16.54 -10.58
N PHE A 287 -7.11 17.59 -10.94
CA PHE A 287 -5.67 17.68 -10.73
C PHE A 287 -5.37 18.46 -9.46
N VAL A 288 -4.70 17.80 -8.52
CA VAL A 288 -4.32 18.42 -7.25
C VAL A 288 -3.25 19.49 -7.47
N ASP A 289 -2.30 19.24 -8.36
CA ASP A 289 -1.23 20.17 -8.67
C ASP A 289 -0.78 20.05 -10.14
N LYS A 290 -0.21 21.11 -10.69
CA LYS A 290 0.14 21.24 -12.11
C LYS A 290 1.48 21.94 -12.27
N ARG A 291 2.31 21.42 -13.18
CA ARG A 291 3.53 22.06 -13.66
C ARG A 291 3.44 22.11 -15.18
N ILE A 292 2.86 23.19 -15.68
CA ILE A 292 2.72 23.44 -17.12
C ILE A 292 3.65 24.60 -17.47
N ASN A 293 4.84 24.27 -17.95
CA ASN A 293 5.90 25.23 -18.27
C ASN A 293 7.01 24.55 -19.09
N TRP A 294 8.00 25.32 -19.52
CA TRP A 294 9.12 24.86 -20.35
C TRP A 294 10.33 24.30 -19.57
N ALA A 295 10.22 24.13 -18.25
CA ALA A 295 11.30 23.54 -17.46
C ALA A 295 11.42 22.02 -17.74
N PRO A 296 12.58 21.39 -17.46
CA PRO A 296 12.73 19.94 -17.56
C PRO A 296 11.70 19.19 -16.71
N LYS A 297 11.08 18.13 -17.25
CA LYS A 297 10.01 17.38 -16.55
C LYS A 297 10.52 16.76 -15.25
N SER A 298 11.77 16.28 -15.20
CA SER A 298 12.36 15.79 -13.95
C SER A 298 12.42 16.83 -12.82
N ARG A 299 12.64 18.12 -13.14
CA ARG A 299 12.59 19.19 -12.14
C ARG A 299 11.17 19.38 -11.62
N ASN A 300 10.22 19.52 -12.53
CA ASN A 300 8.80 19.66 -12.20
C ASN A 300 8.27 18.48 -11.36
N ILE A 301 8.69 17.25 -11.67
CA ILE A 301 8.31 16.06 -10.90
C ILE A 301 8.87 16.08 -9.47
N ARG A 302 10.10 16.54 -9.25
CA ARG A 302 10.65 16.69 -7.89
C ARG A 302 9.92 17.76 -7.08
N GLU A 303 9.53 18.84 -7.75
CA GLU A 303 8.70 19.90 -7.15
C GLU A 303 7.31 19.36 -6.78
N LEU A 304 6.66 18.59 -7.66
CA LEU A 304 5.40 17.89 -7.37
C LEU A 304 5.55 16.89 -6.21
N SER A 305 6.63 16.11 -6.19
CA SER A 305 6.95 15.15 -5.12
C SER A 305 7.05 15.84 -3.76
N THR A 306 7.72 16.98 -3.71
CA THR A 306 7.85 17.81 -2.51
C THR A 306 6.50 18.37 -2.08
N ALA A 307 5.77 19.01 -3.00
CA ALA A 307 4.46 19.61 -2.72
C ALA A 307 3.44 18.58 -2.20
N LEU A 308 3.39 17.40 -2.81
CA LEU A 308 2.49 16.32 -2.39
C LEU A 308 2.98 15.55 -1.16
N ARG A 309 4.21 15.82 -0.69
CA ARG A 309 4.91 15.04 0.36
C ARG A 309 4.94 13.54 0.05
N LEU A 310 5.08 13.19 -1.23
CA LEU A 310 5.15 11.83 -1.74
C LEU A 310 6.56 11.54 -2.24
N GLY A 311 7.12 10.39 -1.87
CA GLY A 311 8.39 9.94 -2.44
C GLY A 311 8.24 9.62 -3.93
N LEU A 312 9.31 9.83 -4.71
CA LEU A 312 9.35 9.55 -6.15
C LEU A 312 8.91 8.13 -6.51
N SER A 313 9.23 7.14 -5.66
CA SER A 313 8.82 5.74 -5.82
C SER A 313 7.32 5.46 -5.69
N SER A 314 6.51 6.48 -5.38
CA SER A 314 5.05 6.41 -5.36
C SER A 314 4.40 7.18 -6.51
N MET A 315 5.19 7.66 -7.46
CA MET A 315 4.72 8.39 -8.63
C MET A 315 4.88 7.55 -9.89
N LEU A 316 3.89 7.61 -10.78
CA LEU A 316 3.96 7.06 -12.12
C LEU A 316 3.74 8.16 -13.14
N VAL A 317 4.60 8.23 -14.15
CA VAL A 317 4.50 9.20 -15.24
C VAL A 317 3.90 8.55 -16.49
N ILE A 318 2.95 9.22 -17.11
CA ILE A 318 2.41 8.85 -18.43
C ILE A 318 2.73 9.99 -19.38
N ASP A 319 3.52 9.67 -20.41
CA ASP A 319 4.10 10.62 -21.35
C ASP A 319 4.40 9.88 -22.65
N ASP A 320 3.85 10.34 -23.78
CA ASP A 320 4.00 9.71 -25.09
C ASP A 320 5.44 9.81 -25.61
N ASN A 321 6.18 10.84 -25.19
CA ASN A 321 7.47 11.17 -25.76
C ASN A 321 8.61 10.34 -25.14
N PRO A 322 9.28 9.45 -25.91
CA PRO A 322 10.37 8.62 -25.39
C PRO A 322 11.57 9.43 -24.88
N VAL A 323 11.80 10.64 -25.41
CA VAL A 323 12.89 11.52 -24.97
C VAL A 323 12.62 12.06 -23.57
N GLU A 324 11.39 12.53 -23.31
CA GLU A 324 10.99 12.99 -21.98
C GLU A 324 10.99 11.83 -20.98
N ARG A 325 10.47 10.66 -21.37
CA ARG A 325 10.56 9.44 -20.53
C ARG A 325 12.00 9.10 -20.15
N HIS A 326 12.94 9.18 -21.08
CA HIS A 326 14.36 8.93 -20.81
C HIS A 326 14.98 9.97 -19.88
N GLU A 327 14.67 11.26 -20.07
CA GLU A 327 15.08 12.37 -19.21
C GLU A 327 14.64 12.13 -17.76
N ILE A 328 13.37 11.76 -17.57
CA ILE A 328 12.78 11.50 -16.27
C ILE A 328 13.41 10.29 -15.61
N ARG A 329 13.59 9.16 -16.32
CA ARG A 329 14.23 7.96 -15.77
C ARG A 329 15.65 8.24 -15.27
N THR A 330 16.39 9.05 -16.01
CA THR A 330 17.79 9.39 -15.69
C THR A 330 17.87 10.30 -14.45
N ASN A 331 17.01 11.32 -14.39
CA ASN A 331 17.11 12.36 -13.38
C ASN A 331 16.25 12.09 -12.13
N CYS A 332 15.19 11.30 -12.22
CA CYS A 332 14.31 10.96 -11.11
C CYS A 332 14.30 9.44 -10.82
N PRO A 333 15.43 8.86 -10.37
CA PRO A 333 15.50 7.44 -10.07
C PRO A 333 14.46 7.08 -9.01
N GLY A 334 13.61 6.10 -9.32
CA GLY A 334 12.52 5.64 -8.48
C GLY A 334 11.13 5.97 -9.02
N VAL A 335 10.97 7.01 -9.86
CA VAL A 335 9.68 7.26 -10.54
C VAL A 335 9.39 6.12 -11.51
N LEU A 336 8.15 5.59 -11.51
CA LEU A 336 7.74 4.60 -12.49
C LEU A 336 7.45 5.30 -13.82
N VAL A 337 8.22 4.97 -14.84
CA VAL A 337 8.07 5.53 -16.20
C VAL A 337 7.96 4.34 -17.16
N PRO A 338 6.75 3.81 -17.42
CA PRO A 338 6.58 2.65 -18.28
C PRO A 338 6.92 2.97 -19.75
N ASP A 339 7.38 1.97 -20.50
CA ASP A 339 7.47 2.06 -21.96
C ASP A 339 6.09 1.83 -22.55
N LEU A 340 5.38 2.93 -22.82
CA LEU A 340 4.03 2.90 -23.35
C LEU A 340 3.99 2.27 -24.76
N PRO A 341 2.95 1.49 -25.10
CA PRO A 341 2.71 1.05 -26.48
C PRO A 341 2.64 2.22 -27.45
N GLN A 342 3.04 2.00 -28.71
CA GLN A 342 2.94 3.03 -29.75
C GLN A 342 1.48 3.39 -30.07
N ASP A 343 0.58 2.41 -30.00
CA ASP A 343 -0.86 2.61 -30.19
C ASP A 343 -1.50 3.07 -28.87
N VAL A 344 -2.04 4.28 -28.84
CA VAL A 344 -2.67 4.88 -27.66
C VAL A 344 -3.92 4.09 -27.24
N SER A 345 -4.60 3.42 -28.17
CA SER A 345 -5.76 2.59 -27.85
C SER A 345 -5.43 1.39 -26.95
N GLU A 346 -4.17 0.96 -26.91
CA GLU A 346 -3.70 -0.13 -26.04
C GLU A 346 -3.36 0.34 -24.62
N TRP A 347 -3.21 1.65 -24.38
CA TRP A 347 -2.74 2.19 -23.12
C TRP A 347 -3.62 1.81 -21.92
N PRO A 348 -4.97 1.85 -21.97
CA PRO A 348 -5.80 1.44 -20.84
C PRO A 348 -5.52 -0.01 -20.40
N GLN A 349 -5.40 -0.94 -21.36
CA GLN A 349 -5.13 -2.35 -21.06
C GLN A 349 -3.71 -2.55 -20.53
N PHE A 350 -2.74 -1.86 -21.13
CA PHE A 350 -1.35 -1.88 -20.69
C PHE A 350 -1.22 -1.35 -19.25
N LEU A 351 -1.80 -0.19 -18.94
CA LEU A 351 -1.75 0.42 -17.62
C LEU A 351 -2.48 -0.44 -16.57
N ALA A 352 -3.61 -1.05 -16.94
CA ALA A 352 -4.33 -1.98 -16.05
C ALA A 352 -3.51 -3.21 -15.66
N ALA A 353 -2.54 -3.60 -16.50
CA ALA A 353 -1.63 -4.71 -16.23
C ALA A 353 -0.41 -4.33 -15.37
N LEU A 354 -0.17 -3.04 -15.11
CA LEU A 354 1.00 -2.60 -14.35
C LEU A 354 0.85 -2.96 -12.86
N PRO A 355 1.81 -3.71 -12.28
CA PRO A 355 1.77 -4.10 -10.86
C PRO A 355 1.66 -2.91 -9.89
N GLY A 356 2.31 -1.79 -10.22
CA GLY A 356 2.28 -0.59 -9.37
C GLY A 356 0.90 0.07 -9.26
N LEU A 357 0.00 -0.17 -10.22
CA LEU A 357 -1.38 0.32 -10.22
C LEU A 357 -2.37 -0.71 -9.66
N TYR A 358 -1.87 -1.86 -9.20
CA TYR A 358 -2.71 -2.87 -8.56
C TYR A 358 -3.36 -2.29 -7.31
N LYS A 359 -4.66 -2.54 -7.18
CA LYS A 359 -5.41 -2.21 -5.98
C LYS A 359 -6.40 -3.34 -5.70
N ASP A 360 -6.42 -3.79 -4.45
CA ASP A 360 -7.41 -4.75 -3.98
C ASP A 360 -8.75 -4.05 -3.75
N ASP A 361 -9.79 -4.50 -4.44
CA ASP A 361 -11.15 -3.95 -4.36
C ASP A 361 -11.77 -4.14 -2.97
N SER A 362 -11.21 -5.01 -2.13
CA SER A 362 -11.60 -5.17 -0.72
C SER A 362 -11.29 -3.93 0.15
N THR A 363 -10.44 -3.01 -0.34
CA THR A 363 -10.11 -1.75 0.33
C THR A 363 -11.03 -0.60 -0.11
N ALA A 364 -12.32 -0.78 0.11
CA ALA A 364 -13.33 0.25 -0.14
C ALA A 364 -13.22 1.39 0.90
N THR A 365 -12.38 2.39 0.63
CA THR A 365 -12.45 3.73 1.24
C THR A 365 -11.47 4.64 0.52
N ASP A 366 -11.82 5.24 -0.63
CA ASP A 366 -10.83 6.08 -1.32
C ASP A 366 -11.31 7.27 -2.15
N THR A 367 -12.60 7.62 -2.12
CA THR A 367 -13.04 8.96 -2.55
C THR A 367 -12.52 10.06 -1.61
N ALA A 368 -12.28 9.74 -0.34
CA ALA A 368 -11.77 10.69 0.68
C ALA A 368 -10.29 11.11 0.49
N LYS A 369 -9.54 10.50 -0.44
CA LYS A 369 -8.13 10.86 -0.66
C LYS A 369 -7.96 12.13 -1.49
N SER A 370 -8.74 12.33 -2.55
CA SER A 370 -8.61 13.51 -3.42
C SER A 370 -8.93 14.80 -2.67
N GLU A 371 -10.00 14.81 -1.90
CA GLU A 371 -10.41 15.94 -1.03
C GLU A 371 -9.31 16.31 -0.03
N LYS A 372 -8.63 15.30 0.53
CA LYS A 372 -7.53 15.50 1.48
C LYS A 372 -6.31 16.19 0.85
N TYR A 373 -5.99 15.88 -0.41
CA TYR A 373 -4.90 16.54 -1.12
C TYR A 373 -5.24 17.96 -1.57
N GLN A 374 -6.49 18.19 -1.99
CA GLN A 374 -6.99 19.55 -2.25
C GLN A 374 -6.92 20.40 -0.98
N LEU A 375 -7.32 19.84 0.18
CA LEU A 375 -7.19 20.48 1.47
C LEU A 375 -5.73 20.78 1.82
N MET A 376 -4.78 19.85 1.57
CA MET A 376 -3.36 20.10 1.77
C MET A 376 -2.89 21.33 0.98
N ARG A 377 -3.31 21.47 -0.28
CA ARG A 377 -2.97 22.64 -1.10
C ARG A 377 -3.60 23.93 -0.55
N THR A 378 -4.87 23.88 -0.13
CA THR A 378 -5.52 25.02 0.53
C THR A 378 -4.75 25.45 1.77
N LEU A 379 -4.27 24.49 2.57
CA LEU A 379 -3.46 24.76 3.75
C LEU A 379 -2.10 25.35 3.40
N ASP A 380 -1.42 24.85 2.36
CA ASP A 380 -0.16 25.43 1.89
C ASP A 380 -0.34 26.88 1.40
N THR A 381 -1.45 27.20 0.69
CA THR A 381 -1.77 28.58 0.30
C THR A 381 -1.99 29.46 1.52
N LEU A 382 -2.77 28.98 2.50
CA LEU A 382 -3.02 29.71 3.76
C LEU A 382 -1.74 29.93 4.57
N GLU A 383 -0.80 28.98 4.55
CA GLU A 383 0.50 29.11 5.20
C GLU A 383 1.33 30.23 4.54
N HIS A 384 1.31 30.33 3.21
CA HIS A 384 2.02 31.39 2.47
C HIS A 384 1.38 32.78 2.62
N GLU A 385 0.06 32.84 2.77
CA GLU A 385 -0.68 34.10 2.95
C GLU A 385 -0.64 34.60 4.41
N ALA A 386 -0.30 33.73 5.37
CA ALA A 386 -0.26 34.10 6.77
C ALA A 386 0.94 35.02 7.10
N PRO A 387 0.75 36.01 7.98
CA PRO A 387 1.80 36.96 8.35
C PRO A 387 2.95 36.31 9.13
N THR A 388 2.67 35.24 9.89
CA THR A 388 3.67 34.40 10.57
C THR A 388 3.21 32.94 10.62
N ARG A 389 4.14 32.02 10.86
CA ARG A 389 3.85 30.59 11.06
C ARG A 389 2.91 30.37 12.24
N GLU A 390 3.09 31.09 13.34
CA GLU A 390 2.25 31.00 14.53
C GLU A 390 0.81 31.43 14.21
N ALA A 391 0.64 32.54 13.47
CA ALA A 391 -0.68 33.00 13.05
C ALA A 391 -1.39 31.98 12.15
N PHE A 392 -0.64 31.32 11.26
CA PHE A 392 -1.17 30.19 10.48
C PHE A 392 -1.62 29.04 11.38
N LEU A 393 -0.77 28.56 12.29
CA LEU A 393 -1.08 27.43 13.17
C LEU A 393 -2.28 27.72 14.10
N GLU A 394 -2.37 28.93 14.64
CA GLU A 394 -3.52 29.39 15.43
C GLU A 394 -4.82 29.39 14.61
N SER A 395 -4.74 29.79 13.32
CA SER A 395 -5.89 29.80 12.43
C SER A 395 -6.50 28.42 12.21
N LEU A 396 -5.71 27.35 12.34
CA LEU A 396 -6.17 25.97 12.14
C LEU A 396 -7.13 25.51 13.26
N ALA A 397 -7.17 26.20 14.40
CA ALA A 397 -8.00 25.89 15.57
C ALA A 397 -7.86 24.42 16.00
N MET A 398 -6.62 23.99 16.25
CA MET A 398 -6.30 22.59 16.48
C MET A 398 -6.58 22.15 17.92
N THR A 399 -7.14 20.95 18.06
CA THR A 399 -7.26 20.24 19.34
C THR A 399 -6.42 18.98 19.31
N LEU A 400 -5.46 18.87 20.23
CA LEU A 400 -4.57 17.72 20.38
C LEU A 400 -5.04 16.87 21.57
N ALA A 401 -5.63 15.72 21.27
CA ALA A 401 -6.09 14.77 22.28
C ALA A 401 -5.06 13.65 22.46
N ILE A 402 -4.56 13.45 23.68
CA ILE A 402 -3.55 12.44 24.01
C ILE A 402 -4.09 11.54 25.11
N GLY A 403 -4.05 10.22 24.91
CA GLY A 403 -4.49 9.26 25.91
C GLY A 403 -3.92 7.86 25.69
N PRO A 404 -4.08 6.94 26.66
CA PRO A 404 -3.61 5.57 26.54
C PRO A 404 -4.31 4.89 25.36
N MET A 405 -3.60 3.97 24.72
CA MET A 405 -4.17 3.13 23.69
C MET A 405 -5.27 2.25 24.30
N THR A 406 -6.43 2.24 23.65
CA THR A 406 -7.58 1.41 24.02
C THR A 406 -7.80 0.37 22.92
N GLN A 407 -8.66 -0.61 23.18
CA GLN A 407 -9.05 -1.61 22.17
C GLN A 407 -9.62 -0.97 20.89
N SER A 408 -10.35 0.16 21.01
CA SER A 408 -10.91 0.87 19.88
C SER A 408 -9.86 1.65 19.07
N THR A 409 -8.73 2.03 19.67
CA THR A 409 -7.65 2.77 18.99
C THR A 409 -6.52 1.87 18.50
N GLN A 410 -6.43 0.63 19.01
CA GLN A 410 -5.36 -0.32 18.73
C GLN A 410 -5.18 -0.62 17.23
N LYS A 411 -6.26 -0.92 16.50
CA LYS A 411 -6.20 -1.19 15.05
C LYS A 411 -5.54 -0.04 14.29
N ARG A 412 -5.87 1.20 14.67
CA ARG A 412 -5.30 2.39 14.04
C ARG A 412 -3.85 2.63 14.48
N ALA A 413 -3.51 2.33 15.73
CA ALA A 413 -2.14 2.42 16.20
C ALA A 413 -1.21 1.45 15.45
N LEU A 414 -1.62 0.19 15.30
CA LEU A 414 -0.92 -0.83 14.49
C LEU A 414 -0.74 -0.37 13.05
N GLN A 415 -1.79 0.19 12.44
CA GLN A 415 -1.66 0.80 11.12
C GLN A 415 -0.59 1.91 11.10
N LEU A 416 -0.53 2.80 12.09
CA LEU A 416 0.49 3.85 12.09
C LEU A 416 1.90 3.27 12.18
N PHE A 417 2.15 2.30 13.05
CA PHE A 417 3.45 1.62 13.15
C PHE A 417 3.86 0.94 11.83
N THR A 418 2.91 0.29 11.14
CA THR A 418 3.19 -0.45 9.90
C THR A 418 3.30 0.45 8.67
N LYS A 419 2.47 1.51 8.61
CA LYS A 419 2.30 2.36 7.42
C LYS A 419 3.19 3.60 7.39
N THR A 420 3.78 3.98 8.52
CA THR A 420 4.57 5.21 8.64
C THR A 420 6.06 4.92 8.61
N ASN A 421 6.75 5.42 7.58
CA ASN A 421 8.20 5.32 7.48
C ASN A 421 8.92 6.67 7.67
N GLN A 422 8.31 7.79 7.27
CA GLN A 422 8.96 9.10 7.25
C GLN A 422 9.14 9.71 8.65
N PHE A 423 8.14 9.59 9.53
CA PHE A 423 8.27 10.00 10.93
C PHE A 423 8.06 8.78 11.82
N ASN A 424 8.99 7.84 11.75
CA ASN A 424 9.07 6.71 12.66
C ASN A 424 10.50 6.67 13.19
N THR A 425 10.66 7.02 14.47
CA THR A 425 11.99 7.22 15.06
C THR A 425 12.86 5.97 15.00
N THR A 426 12.30 4.78 15.16
CA THR A 426 13.06 3.52 15.18
C THR A 426 12.80 2.61 13.98
N THR A 427 11.78 2.91 13.16
CA THR A 427 11.26 2.06 12.07
C THR A 427 10.83 0.66 12.50
N ARG A 428 10.67 0.43 13.81
CA ARG A 428 10.12 -0.80 14.38
C ARG A 428 8.68 -0.96 13.93
N ARG A 429 8.33 -2.19 13.54
CA ARG A 429 6.98 -2.60 13.17
C ARG A 429 6.47 -3.52 14.25
N TYR A 430 5.26 -3.24 14.73
CA TYR A 430 4.64 -4.04 15.77
C TYR A 430 3.46 -4.79 15.18
N ALA A 431 3.43 -6.10 15.38
CA ALA A 431 2.21 -6.88 15.26
C ALA A 431 1.39 -6.75 16.55
N GLU A 432 0.14 -7.18 16.51
CA GLU A 432 -0.74 -7.16 17.69
C GLU A 432 -0.17 -7.99 18.86
N ALA A 433 0.51 -9.09 18.56
CA ALA A 433 1.19 -9.91 19.57
C ALA A 433 2.34 -9.16 20.25
N ASP A 434 3.09 -8.32 19.52
CA ASP A 434 4.20 -7.53 20.07
C ASP A 434 3.69 -6.44 21.01
N ILE A 435 2.60 -5.77 20.63
CA ILE A 435 1.92 -4.78 21.47
C ILE A 435 1.46 -5.41 22.80
N ARG A 436 0.88 -6.62 22.76
CA ARG A 436 0.49 -7.36 23.96
C ARG A 436 1.69 -7.67 24.86
N LYS A 437 2.81 -8.10 24.27
CA LYS A 437 4.06 -8.36 25.01
C LYS A 437 4.63 -7.10 25.65
N LEU A 438 4.63 -5.97 24.94
CA LEU A 438 5.09 -4.68 25.45
C LEU A 438 4.27 -4.24 26.66
N ILE A 439 2.93 -4.26 26.54
CA ILE A 439 2.03 -3.90 27.64
C ILE A 439 2.24 -4.83 28.84
N ALA A 440 2.37 -6.14 28.61
CA ALA A 440 2.64 -7.11 29.67
C ALA A 440 3.99 -6.90 30.37
N ALA A 441 4.98 -6.37 29.65
CA ALA A 441 6.28 -5.98 30.20
C ALA A 441 6.27 -4.61 30.93
N GLY A 442 5.12 -3.92 30.97
CA GLY A 442 4.95 -2.64 31.64
C GLY A 442 5.14 -1.41 30.74
N ALA A 443 5.30 -1.59 29.44
CA ALA A 443 5.34 -0.48 28.49
C ALA A 443 3.98 0.24 28.43
N ARG A 444 4.01 1.55 28.22
CA ARG A 444 2.81 2.38 28.01
C ARG A 444 2.76 2.83 26.56
N ILE A 445 1.58 2.77 25.97
CA ILE A 445 1.36 3.17 24.60
C ILE A 445 0.28 4.25 24.59
N TYR A 446 0.59 5.39 23.99
CA TYR A 446 -0.34 6.51 23.86
C TYR A 446 -0.73 6.71 22.40
N THR A 447 -2.01 6.97 22.18
CA THR A 447 -2.53 7.40 20.88
C THR A 447 -2.83 8.89 20.90
N VAL A 448 -2.47 9.57 19.83
CA VAL A 448 -2.61 11.02 19.69
C VAL A 448 -3.56 11.30 18.55
N ARG A 449 -4.64 12.01 18.84
CA ARG A 449 -5.68 12.41 17.91
C ARG A 449 -5.62 13.91 17.71
N LEU A 450 -5.66 14.34 16.45
CA LEU A 450 -5.71 15.73 16.08
C LEU A 450 -7.08 16.04 15.49
N ARG A 451 -7.70 17.12 15.97
CA ARG A 451 -8.86 17.73 15.34
C ARG A 451 -8.54 19.14 14.85
N ASP A 452 -9.00 19.52 13.67
CA ASP A 452 -8.89 20.90 13.15
C ASP A 452 -10.20 21.38 12.51
N ARG A 453 -10.31 22.68 12.23
CA ARG A 453 -11.54 23.28 11.66
C ARG A 453 -11.88 22.80 10.24
N TYR A 454 -10.94 22.11 9.58
CA TYR A 454 -11.08 21.61 8.22
C TYR A 454 -11.54 20.15 8.18
N GLY A 455 -12.03 19.62 9.30
CA GLY A 455 -12.66 18.31 9.37
C GLY A 455 -11.68 17.16 9.58
N SER A 456 -10.41 17.41 9.90
CA SER A 456 -9.59 16.32 10.43
C SER A 456 -10.08 15.95 11.83
N ASP A 457 -10.35 14.66 12.05
CA ASP A 457 -10.51 14.06 13.38
C ASP A 457 -9.97 12.63 13.30
N GLU A 458 -8.67 12.48 13.53
CA GLU A 458 -8.04 11.19 13.36
C GLU A 458 -6.87 10.99 14.33
N ILE A 459 -6.60 9.72 14.66
CA ILE A 459 -5.37 9.33 15.32
C ILE A 459 -4.23 9.51 14.32
N ILE A 460 -3.34 10.46 14.62
CA ILE A 460 -2.23 10.89 13.78
C ILE A 460 -0.88 10.43 14.28
N ALA A 461 -0.75 10.04 15.55
CA ALA A 461 0.50 9.57 16.11
C ALA A 461 0.30 8.51 17.19
N VAL A 462 1.36 7.72 17.41
CA VAL A 462 1.47 6.74 18.49
C VAL A 462 2.86 6.88 19.11
N THR A 463 2.94 6.80 20.43
CA THR A 463 4.21 6.77 21.15
C THR A 463 4.21 5.64 22.17
N THR A 464 5.35 4.96 22.30
CA THR A 464 5.58 3.90 23.28
C THR A 464 6.66 4.36 24.26
N THR A 465 6.39 4.17 25.55
CA THR A 465 7.34 4.46 26.61
C THR A 465 7.54 3.30 27.56
N GLU A 466 8.77 3.16 28.07
CA GLU A 466 9.20 2.12 29.00
C GLU A 466 10.05 2.72 30.11
N ALA A 467 10.02 2.13 31.31
CA ALA A 467 10.91 2.53 32.39
C ALA A 467 12.33 2.02 32.10
N GLY A 468 13.30 2.92 32.07
CA GLY A 468 14.71 2.58 31.89
C GLY A 468 15.38 2.12 33.18
N PRO A 469 16.53 1.44 33.07
CA PRO A 469 17.22 0.83 34.21
C PRO A 469 17.74 1.84 35.23
N SER A 470 17.98 3.09 34.83
CA SER A 470 18.53 4.15 35.69
C SER A 470 17.46 5.14 36.20
N GLY A 471 16.18 4.75 36.15
CA GLY A 471 15.06 5.58 36.56
C GLY A 471 14.66 6.65 35.52
N GLU A 472 15.11 6.52 34.28
CA GLU A 472 14.61 7.34 33.16
C GLU A 472 13.30 6.79 32.58
N LEU A 473 12.55 7.63 31.88
CA LEU A 473 11.48 7.20 30.98
C LEU A 473 12.04 7.17 29.56
N VAL A 474 11.98 6.02 28.89
CA VAL A 474 12.51 5.83 27.54
C VAL A 474 11.37 5.84 26.54
N ILE A 475 11.46 6.68 25.50
CA ILE A 475 10.57 6.71 24.34
C ILE A 475 11.14 5.73 23.31
N THR A 476 10.62 4.50 23.29
CA THR A 476 11.13 3.41 22.44
C THR A 476 10.60 3.44 21.01
N SER A 477 9.52 4.20 20.77
CA SER A 477 9.03 4.49 19.44
C SER A 477 8.14 5.73 19.46
N LEU A 478 8.36 6.65 18.53
CA LEU A 478 7.41 7.71 18.20
C LEU A 478 7.11 7.67 16.70
N VAL A 479 5.83 7.55 16.37
CA VAL A 479 5.35 7.44 14.99
C VAL A 479 4.29 8.49 14.73
N MET A 480 4.43 9.23 13.62
CA MET A 480 3.50 10.29 13.24
C MET A 480 3.18 10.29 11.74
N SER A 481 1.92 10.52 11.41
CA SER A 481 1.47 10.69 10.04
C SER A 481 2.13 11.90 9.36
N CYS A 482 2.66 11.72 8.14
CA CYS A 482 3.33 12.77 7.37
C CYS A 482 2.47 14.02 7.09
N ARG A 483 1.14 13.91 7.16
CA ARG A 483 0.22 15.02 6.89
C ARG A 483 0.17 16.09 7.98
N VAL A 484 0.62 15.76 9.20
CA VAL A 484 0.63 16.70 10.34
C VAL A 484 2.04 17.24 10.63
N MET A 485 3.04 16.83 9.84
CA MET A 485 4.39 17.39 9.94
C MET A 485 4.37 18.90 9.71
N GLY A 486 5.17 19.61 10.51
CA GLY A 486 5.27 21.07 10.48
C GLY A 486 4.22 21.78 11.33
N ARG A 487 3.33 21.05 12.01
CA ARG A 487 2.30 21.63 12.90
C ARG A 487 2.69 21.61 14.40
N ASP A 488 3.92 21.22 14.73
CA ASP A 488 4.46 21.10 16.10
C ASP A 488 3.71 20.10 16.99
N VAL A 489 3.11 19.09 16.36
CA VAL A 489 2.46 17.96 17.05
C VAL A 489 3.49 17.20 17.89
N GLU A 490 4.70 17.04 17.36
CA GLU A 490 5.83 16.38 18.00
C GLU A 490 6.22 17.10 19.28
N THR A 491 6.25 18.43 19.24
CA THR A 491 6.50 19.30 20.40
C THR A 491 5.42 19.10 21.46
N GLY A 492 4.14 19.06 21.05
CA GLY A 492 3.02 18.80 21.95
C GLY A 492 3.10 17.41 22.62
N ILE A 493 3.52 16.38 21.89
CA ILE A 493 3.71 15.02 22.43
C ILE A 493 4.89 14.99 23.41
N LEU A 494 6.02 15.58 23.05
CA LEU A 494 7.21 15.60 23.92
C LEU A 494 6.96 16.44 25.19
N ALA A 495 6.23 17.54 25.10
CA ALA A 495 5.79 18.32 26.26
C ALA A 495 4.94 17.46 27.21
N PHE A 496 3.95 16.75 26.68
CA PHE A 496 3.13 15.82 27.47
C PHE A 496 3.98 14.72 28.15
N LEU A 497 4.90 14.08 27.42
CA LEU A 497 5.76 13.03 27.98
C LEU A 497 6.74 13.57 29.02
N CYS A 498 7.27 14.78 28.82
CA CYS A 498 8.13 15.47 29.78
C CYS A 498 7.39 15.73 31.09
N GLU A 499 6.14 16.22 31.03
CA GLU A 499 5.31 16.47 32.21
C GLU A 499 4.96 15.16 32.94
N GLN A 500 4.61 14.10 32.20
CA GLN A 500 4.35 12.79 32.78
C GLN A 500 5.58 12.23 33.49
N ALA A 501 6.75 12.29 32.83
CA ALA A 501 7.99 11.81 33.41
C ALA A 501 8.35 12.54 34.72
N ILE A 502 8.14 13.87 34.77
CA ILE A 502 8.33 14.67 35.98
C ILE A 502 7.34 14.26 37.08
N ALA A 503 6.05 14.11 36.74
CA ALA A 503 5.01 13.76 37.70
C ALA A 503 5.24 12.37 38.33
N GLU A 504 5.88 11.46 37.60
CA GLU A 504 6.20 10.11 38.06
C GLU A 504 7.58 9.98 38.72
N GLY A 505 8.32 11.09 38.83
CA GLY A 505 9.61 11.13 39.51
C GLY A 505 10.77 10.54 38.72
N HIS A 506 10.65 10.46 37.38
CA HIS A 506 11.77 10.04 36.53
C HIS A 506 12.90 11.07 36.54
N SER A 507 14.13 10.59 36.46
CA SER A 507 15.33 11.46 36.48
C SER A 507 15.61 12.13 35.14
N ALA A 508 15.16 11.51 34.04
CA ALA A 508 15.35 11.97 32.68
C ALA A 508 14.30 11.39 31.74
N LEU A 509 14.14 12.04 30.58
CA LEU A 509 13.45 11.49 29.42
C LEU A 509 14.51 11.11 28.37
N VAL A 510 14.45 9.89 27.86
CA VAL A 510 15.38 9.39 26.84
C VAL A 510 14.61 9.07 25.57
N GLY A 511 15.07 9.57 24.43
CA GLY A 511 14.51 9.30 23.12
C GLY A 511 15.40 8.36 22.30
N GLU A 512 14.81 7.40 21.60
CA GLU A 512 15.52 6.50 20.69
C GLU A 512 15.23 6.85 19.21
N ILE A 513 16.27 6.99 18.40
CA ILE A 513 16.21 7.15 16.94
C ILE A 513 17.19 6.18 16.27
N ILE A 514 16.70 5.39 15.31
CA ILE A 514 17.51 4.56 14.42
C ILE A 514 17.48 5.19 13.03
N CYS A 515 18.48 6.01 12.74
CA CYS A 515 18.54 6.78 11.50
C CYS A 515 18.69 5.88 10.26
N ASN A 516 17.88 6.14 9.24
CA ASN A 516 18.02 5.58 7.89
C ASN A 516 17.49 6.56 6.84
N GLU A 517 17.65 6.22 5.56
CA GLU A 517 17.24 7.07 4.43
C GLU A 517 15.74 7.40 4.41
N ARG A 518 14.90 6.57 5.04
CA ARG A 518 13.44 6.68 4.97
C ARG A 518 12.85 7.55 6.07
N ASN A 519 13.54 7.72 7.20
CA ASN A 519 13.07 8.47 8.37
C ASN A 519 13.86 9.77 8.62
N SER A 520 14.51 10.33 7.58
CA SER A 520 15.25 11.60 7.69
C SER A 520 14.47 12.74 8.34
N PRO A 521 13.13 12.89 8.21
CA PRO A 521 12.38 13.95 8.88
C PRO A 521 12.46 13.95 10.41
N CYS A 522 12.77 12.83 11.08
CA CYS A 522 12.84 12.79 12.54
C CYS A 522 14.26 12.79 13.12
N HIS A 523 15.33 12.81 12.29
CA HIS A 523 16.72 12.68 12.76
C HIS A 523 17.12 13.74 13.81
N GLN A 524 16.59 14.96 13.67
CA GLN A 524 16.88 16.07 14.58
C GLN A 524 15.79 16.28 15.65
N LEU A 525 14.80 15.38 15.75
CA LEU A 525 13.65 15.56 16.62
C LEU A 525 14.06 15.89 18.06
N TYR A 526 14.88 15.03 18.68
CA TYR A 526 15.23 15.19 20.09
C TYR A 526 16.21 16.35 20.31
N GLU A 527 17.17 16.57 19.42
CA GLU A 527 18.12 17.70 19.49
C GLU A 527 17.39 19.05 19.41
N ASN A 528 16.41 19.18 18.51
CA ASN A 528 15.58 20.37 18.37
C ASN A 528 14.73 20.68 19.62
N HIS A 529 14.57 19.70 20.52
CA HIS A 529 13.83 19.82 21.78
C HIS A 529 14.75 19.81 23.02
N GLY A 530 16.06 20.04 22.84
CA GLY A 530 17.02 20.21 23.93
C GLY A 530 17.54 18.92 24.54
N PHE A 531 17.32 17.76 23.92
CA PHE A 531 17.96 16.52 24.35
C PHE A 531 19.42 16.52 23.90
N ALA A 532 20.31 16.08 24.78
CA ALA A 532 21.71 15.85 24.45
C ALA A 532 21.91 14.42 23.93
N ARG A 533 22.58 14.27 22.79
CA ARG A 533 22.94 12.95 22.25
C ARG A 533 23.88 12.22 23.22
N THR A 534 23.53 10.98 23.60
CA THR A 534 24.34 10.15 24.50
C THR A 534 25.13 9.07 23.75
N ASP A 535 24.56 8.53 22.67
CA ASP A 535 25.22 7.57 21.79
C ASP A 535 24.69 7.70 20.35
N GLU A 536 24.93 6.71 19.49
CA GLU A 536 24.49 6.76 18.10
C GLU A 536 22.96 6.86 17.95
N THR A 537 22.19 6.25 18.86
CA THR A 537 20.73 6.10 18.76
C THR A 537 19.94 6.76 19.89
N HIS A 538 20.58 7.15 20.99
CA HIS A 538 19.90 7.68 22.18
C HIS A 538 20.21 9.16 22.44
N PHE A 539 19.17 9.86 22.91
CA PHE A 539 19.19 11.27 23.27
C PHE A 539 18.56 11.44 24.65
N ARG A 540 19.16 12.25 25.53
CA ARG A 540 18.74 12.40 26.93
C ARG A 540 18.40 13.85 27.26
N LEU A 541 17.23 14.06 27.87
CA LEU A 541 16.83 15.31 28.50
C LEU A 541 16.79 15.13 30.02
N ALA A 542 17.62 15.86 30.75
CA ALA A 542 17.58 15.87 32.21
C ALA A 542 16.36 16.67 32.69
N LEU A 543 15.45 16.02 33.41
CA LEU A 543 14.19 16.65 33.86
C LEU A 543 14.33 17.64 35.03
N PRO A 544 15.37 17.58 35.89
CA PRO A 544 15.66 18.67 36.82
C PRO A 544 16.02 19.95 36.05
N GLY A 545 15.05 20.86 35.89
CA GLY A 545 15.26 22.20 35.33
C GLY A 545 14.97 22.39 33.84
N HIS A 546 14.57 21.34 33.10
CA HIS A 546 14.13 21.48 31.71
C HIS A 546 12.65 21.13 31.56
N ARG A 547 11.92 21.99 30.85
CA ARG A 547 10.54 21.76 30.45
C ARG A 547 10.40 22.09 28.98
N ILE A 548 9.75 21.22 28.23
CA ILE A 548 9.33 21.50 26.86
C ILE A 548 8.01 22.25 26.97
N ALA A 549 7.98 23.50 26.47
CA ALA A 549 6.77 24.31 26.50
C ALA A 549 5.71 23.71 25.56
N ARG A 550 4.46 23.66 26.02
CA ARG A 550 3.34 23.28 25.17
C ARG A 550 3.11 24.37 24.11
N PRO A 551 3.05 24.01 22.82
CA PRO A 551 2.63 24.96 21.80
C PRO A 551 1.25 25.57 22.09
N THR A 552 1.13 26.89 21.94
CA THR A 552 -0.04 27.68 22.36
C THR A 552 -1.23 27.56 21.41
N TRP A 553 -0.98 27.20 20.14
CA TRP A 553 -2.01 27.01 19.11
C TRP A 553 -2.78 25.69 19.23
N PHE A 554 -2.47 24.85 20.22
CA PHE A 554 -3.24 23.65 20.52
C PHE A 554 -4.14 23.83 21.74
N ARG A 555 -5.39 23.40 21.61
CA ARG A 555 -6.20 22.99 22.76
C ARG A 555 -5.83 21.55 23.12
N TYR A 556 -5.44 21.28 24.37
CA TYR A 556 -5.06 19.93 24.81
C TYR A 556 -6.24 19.20 25.48
N GLU A 557 -6.49 17.96 25.06
CA GLU A 557 -7.44 17.04 25.70
C GLU A 557 -6.68 15.80 26.18
N ILE A 558 -6.26 15.79 27.45
CA ILE A 558 -5.50 14.67 28.02
C ILE A 558 -6.47 13.71 28.71
N VAL A 559 -6.46 12.45 28.29
CA VAL A 559 -7.31 11.38 28.84
C VAL A 559 -6.44 10.40 29.63
N GLY A 560 -6.67 10.26 30.93
CA GLY A 560 -5.86 9.43 31.83
C GLY A 560 -4.92 10.25 32.73
N HIS A 561 -4.51 9.69 33.88
CA HIS A 561 -3.99 10.39 35.07
C HIS A 561 -3.12 11.64 34.79
N ILE A 562 -3.71 12.80 35.04
CA ILE A 562 -3.01 13.96 35.57
C ILE A 562 -3.14 13.83 37.08
N SER A 563 -2.06 13.41 37.76
CA SER A 563 -1.94 13.69 39.19
C SER A 563 -1.92 15.20 39.31
N GLN A 564 -3.05 15.79 39.69
CA GLN A 564 -3.11 17.18 40.11
C GLN A 564 -2.10 17.36 41.23
N VAL A 565 -1.01 18.07 40.95
CA VAL A 565 -0.25 18.78 41.96
C VAL A 565 -0.24 20.23 41.52
N ALA A 566 -1.02 21.00 42.29
CA ALA A 566 -1.22 22.45 42.41
C ALA A 566 -0.49 23.36 41.41
#